data_AF-A0A920HE77-F1
#
_entry.id   AF-A0A920HE77-F1
#
_cell.length_a   1.000
_cell.length_b   1.000
_cell.length_c   1.000
_cell.angle_alpha   90.00
_cell.angle_beta   90.00
_cell.angle_gamma   90.00
#
_symmetry.space_group_name_H-M   'P 1'
#
loop_
_entity.id
_entity.type
_entity.pdbx_description
1 polymer ?
#
loop_
_entity_poly.entity_id
_entity_poly.type
_entity_poly.pdbx_seq_one_letter_code
_entity_poly.pdbx_strand_id
1 'polypeptide(L)'
;MAGAAEKIDAEFGVEYSWIQAHELTVDVPVTALLGTDQDSLQASQVSDMVDILAARLGPDKVQRVVSQSDWHIADSQAYQPVADVTDKTGQWSMPVLAGLASPRPVRLLDRPEPVKVVAMMPDHPPAMIRWRHYNWTVLRATGPERVGPRWWDPNRTDRLSRDYYRVEVEDGRRLWLCREGLVERGDEVSWFIYGLFS
;
A
#
# COMPACT_ATOMS: atom_id res chain seq x y z
N MET A 1 17.44 16.43 11.65
CA MET A 1 18.66 15.82 11.09
C MET A 1 19.55 16.79 10.28
N ALA A 2 19.12 18.02 9.96
CA ALA A 2 19.87 18.91 9.06
C ALA A 2 21.21 19.46 9.58
N GLY A 3 21.54 19.35 10.88
CA GLY A 3 22.78 19.93 11.46
C GLY A 3 23.84 18.92 11.92
N ALA A 4 23.60 17.61 11.77
CA ALA A 4 24.57 16.60 12.24
C ALA A 4 25.77 16.45 11.30
N ALA A 5 25.55 16.66 9.99
CA ALA A 5 26.59 16.56 8.97
C ALA A 5 27.56 17.75 8.98
N GLU A 6 27.13 18.93 9.44
CA GLU A 6 27.97 20.15 9.51
C GLU A 6 29.12 20.05 10.53
N LYS A 7 29.12 19.05 11.41
CA LYS A 7 30.17 18.83 12.42
C LYS A 7 31.17 17.72 12.08
N ILE A 8 31.04 17.08 10.93
CA ILE A 8 31.92 15.98 10.54
C ILE A 8 32.98 16.53 9.58
N ASP A 9 34.16 16.82 10.10
CA ASP A 9 35.32 17.21 9.29
C ASP A 9 36.06 15.93 8.83
N ALA A 10 36.07 15.70 7.52
CA ALA A 10 36.55 14.48 6.90
C ALA A 10 37.94 14.65 6.26
N GLU A 11 38.83 15.43 6.89
CA GLU A 11 40.17 15.80 6.38
C GLU A 11 40.94 14.62 5.75
N PHE A 12 40.80 13.41 6.31
CA PHE A 12 41.39 12.17 5.79
C PHE A 12 40.31 11.10 5.51
N GLY A 13 39.43 11.35 4.54
CA GLY A 13 38.61 10.34 3.84
C GLY A 13 37.89 9.28 4.68
N VAL A 14 36.56 9.37 4.80
CA VAL A 14 35.75 8.36 5.50
C VAL A 14 35.62 7.08 4.67
N GLU A 15 36.23 5.98 5.11
CA GLU A 15 36.14 4.67 4.42
C GLU A 15 34.80 3.95 4.70
N TYR A 16 34.23 4.08 5.90
CA TYR A 16 32.94 3.49 6.27
C TYR A 16 32.17 4.40 7.24
N SER A 17 30.84 4.42 7.10
CA SER A 17 29.94 5.06 8.06
C SER A 17 28.72 4.17 8.33
N TRP A 18 28.22 4.21 9.56
CA TRP A 18 26.94 3.61 9.92
C TRP A 18 26.13 4.62 10.74
N ILE A 19 24.81 4.54 10.61
CA ILE A 19 23.85 5.36 11.36
C ILE A 19 23.02 4.40 12.20
N GLN A 20 22.83 4.75 13.47
CA GLN A 20 21.96 4.03 14.40
C GLN A 20 20.98 5.03 15.02
N ALA A 21 19.68 4.75 14.90
CA ALA A 21 18.63 5.53 15.55
C ALA A 21 18.22 4.83 16.85
N HIS A 22 18.32 5.51 18.00
CA HIS A 22 18.02 4.94 19.32
C HIS A 22 16.57 5.16 19.78
N GLU A 23 15.83 6.08 19.15
CA GLU A 23 14.44 6.38 19.48
C GLU A 23 13.64 6.56 18.19
N LEU A 24 13.21 5.44 17.62
CA LEU A 24 12.23 5.42 16.54
C LEU A 24 10.84 5.39 17.17
N THR A 25 10.21 6.55 17.31
CA THR A 25 8.77 6.59 17.41
C THR A 25 8.21 6.24 16.04
N VAL A 26 7.45 5.16 15.97
CA VAL A 26 6.64 4.88 14.79
C VAL A 26 5.60 5.98 14.75
N ASP A 27 5.82 6.99 13.92
CA ASP A 27 4.76 7.91 13.52
C ASP A 27 3.84 7.07 12.62
N VAL A 28 3.03 6.22 13.25
CA VAL A 28 2.01 5.45 12.56
C VAL A 28 1.10 6.53 11.99
N PRO A 29 0.96 6.67 10.66
CA PRO A 29 -0.10 7.49 10.14
C PRO A 29 -1.39 6.83 10.61
N VAL A 30 -1.93 7.34 11.71
CA VAL A 30 -3.30 7.05 12.10
C VAL A 30 -4.08 7.68 10.96
N THR A 31 -4.48 6.84 10.01
CA THR A 31 -5.53 7.21 9.09
C THR A 31 -6.70 7.44 10.01
N ALA A 32 -6.96 8.71 10.34
CA ALA A 32 -8.13 9.06 11.11
C ALA A 32 -9.30 8.50 10.31
N LEU A 33 -9.87 7.39 10.80
CA LEU A 33 -11.08 6.86 10.23
C LEU A 33 -12.09 7.99 10.37
N LEU A 34 -12.50 8.58 9.25
CA LEU A 34 -13.60 9.52 9.24
C LEU A 34 -14.82 8.81 9.84
N GLY A 35 -15.26 9.25 11.03
CA GLY A 35 -16.46 8.73 11.71
C GLY A 35 -16.25 7.82 12.93
N THR A 36 -15.05 7.70 13.50
CA THR A 36 -14.81 6.91 14.74
C THR A 36 -14.97 7.68 16.04
N ASP A 37 -15.90 8.65 16.11
CA ASP A 37 -16.34 9.15 17.41
C ASP A 37 -17.15 8.04 18.09
N GLN A 38 -16.47 7.23 18.90
CA GLN A 38 -17.07 6.11 19.66
C GLN A 38 -18.26 6.58 20.53
N ASP A 39 -18.25 7.85 20.94
CA ASP A 39 -19.30 8.46 21.75
C ASP A 39 -20.57 8.85 20.96
N SER A 40 -20.51 8.90 19.63
CA SER A 40 -21.60 9.45 18.81
C SER A 40 -22.55 8.41 18.20
N LEU A 41 -22.16 7.14 18.15
CA LEU A 41 -22.92 6.08 17.48
C LEU A 41 -23.28 4.95 18.45
N GLN A 42 -24.51 4.98 18.96
CA GLN A 42 -25.05 3.83 19.69
C GLN A 42 -25.12 2.63 18.75
N ALA A 43 -24.55 1.50 19.16
CA ALA A 43 -24.46 0.29 18.32
C ALA A 43 -25.82 -0.18 17.77
N SER A 44 -26.92 0.07 18.50
CA SER A 44 -28.28 -0.21 18.05
C SER A 44 -28.72 0.65 16.85
N GLN A 45 -28.43 1.95 16.85
CA GLN A 45 -28.79 2.85 15.76
C GLN A 45 -28.07 2.51 14.45
N VAL A 46 -26.83 2.05 14.55
CA VAL A 46 -26.06 1.57 13.39
C VAL A 46 -26.66 0.28 12.83
N SER A 47 -27.07 -0.64 13.70
CA SER A 47 -27.75 -1.87 13.28
C SER A 47 -29.07 -1.58 12.55
N ASP A 48 -29.92 -0.72 13.13
CA ASP A 48 -31.20 -0.33 12.52
C ASP A 48 -30.98 0.35 11.16
N MET A 49 -29.96 1.20 11.04
CA MET A 49 -29.60 1.83 9.77
C MET A 49 -29.18 0.79 8.72
N VAL A 50 -28.34 -0.17 9.10
CA VAL A 50 -27.91 -1.26 8.22
C VAL A 50 -29.11 -2.08 7.74
N ASP A 51 -30.03 -2.41 8.65
CA ASP A 51 -31.24 -3.18 8.31
C ASP A 51 -32.14 -2.41 7.32
N ILE A 52 -32.33 -1.09 7.53
CA ILE A 52 -33.07 -0.24 6.59
C ILE A 52 -32.40 -0.20 5.22
N LEU A 53 -31.07 -0.05 5.18
CA LEU A 53 -30.32 -0.02 3.92
C LEU A 53 -30.41 -1.37 3.19
N ALA A 54 -30.29 -2.48 3.91
CA ALA A 54 -30.39 -3.82 3.35
C ALA A 54 -31.80 -4.09 2.82
N ALA A 55 -32.84 -3.67 3.53
CA ALA A 55 -34.23 -3.80 3.10
C ALA A 55 -34.54 -2.98 1.84
N ARG A 56 -33.90 -1.82 1.64
CA ARG A 56 -34.13 -0.93 0.50
C ARG A 56 -33.27 -1.25 -0.73
N LEU A 57 -32.00 -1.54 -0.53
CA LEU A 57 -31.02 -1.77 -1.60
C LEU A 57 -30.87 -3.25 -1.97
N GLY A 58 -31.36 -4.14 -1.12
CA GLY A 58 -31.16 -5.58 -1.20
C GLY A 58 -29.97 -6.03 -0.34
N PRO A 59 -30.03 -7.27 0.20
CA PRO A 59 -29.03 -7.76 1.17
C PRO A 59 -27.62 -7.84 0.59
N ASP A 60 -27.47 -8.10 -0.71
CA ASP A 60 -26.16 -8.24 -1.37
C ASP A 60 -25.46 -6.89 -1.64
N LYS A 61 -26.21 -5.78 -1.57
CA LYS A 61 -25.70 -4.44 -1.90
C LYS A 61 -25.13 -3.72 -0.69
N VAL A 62 -25.45 -4.17 0.51
CA VAL A 62 -24.87 -3.65 1.75
C VAL A 62 -23.75 -4.59 2.17
N GLN A 63 -22.52 -4.17 1.90
CA GLN A 63 -21.32 -4.99 2.08
C GLN A 63 -20.41 -4.41 3.16
N ARG A 64 -19.73 -5.30 3.86
CA ARG A 64 -18.68 -4.99 4.84
C ARG A 64 -17.34 -5.51 4.31
N VAL A 65 -16.30 -4.69 4.53
CA VAL A 65 -14.92 -5.11 4.26
C VAL A 65 -14.48 -6.08 5.36
N VAL A 66 -13.99 -7.23 4.95
CA VAL A 66 -13.40 -8.25 5.84
C VAL A 66 -11.93 -8.45 5.49
N SER A 67 -11.11 -8.68 6.51
CA SER A 67 -9.70 -9.01 6.33
C SER A 67 -9.57 -10.45 5.81
N GLN A 68 -8.78 -10.63 4.76
CA GLN A 68 -8.42 -11.93 4.22
C GLN A 68 -6.94 -12.18 4.45
N SER A 69 -6.58 -13.37 4.94
CA SER A 69 -5.19 -13.76 5.16
C SER A 69 -4.47 -14.02 3.83
N ASP A 70 -4.03 -12.94 3.19
CA ASP A 70 -3.16 -12.95 2.01
C ASP A 70 -2.02 -11.94 2.21
N TRP A 71 -0.80 -12.29 1.79
CA TRP A 71 0.35 -11.38 1.81
C TRP A 71 0.37 -10.45 0.61
N HIS A 72 -0.43 -10.73 -0.43
CA HIS A 72 -0.65 -9.80 -1.53
C HIS A 72 -1.71 -8.77 -1.10
N ILE A 73 -1.29 -7.50 -1.07
CA ILE A 73 -2.09 -6.38 -0.54
C ILE A 73 -3.40 -6.18 -1.32
N ALA A 74 -3.42 -6.51 -2.60
CA ALA A 74 -4.63 -6.44 -3.43
C ALA A 74 -5.72 -7.43 -3.00
N ASP A 75 -5.31 -8.58 -2.43
CA ASP A 75 -6.17 -9.70 -2.09
C ASP A 75 -6.33 -9.87 -0.56
N SER A 76 -5.73 -8.98 0.24
CA SER A 76 -5.81 -9.01 1.69
C SER A 76 -7.14 -8.49 2.25
N GLN A 77 -8.07 -8.13 1.37
CA GLN A 77 -9.42 -7.67 1.71
C GLN A 77 -10.45 -8.34 0.81
N ALA A 78 -11.62 -8.61 1.37
CA ALA A 78 -12.79 -9.05 0.62
C ALA A 78 -14.03 -8.25 1.06
N TYR A 79 -15.02 -8.19 0.19
CA TYR A 79 -16.33 -7.61 0.49
C TYR A 79 -17.34 -8.73 0.67
N GLN A 80 -18.04 -8.74 1.80
CA GLN A 80 -19.08 -9.71 2.10
C GLN A 80 -20.39 -9.00 2.44
N PRO A 81 -21.55 -9.55 2.06
CA PRO A 81 -22.84 -9.04 2.52
C PRO A 81 -22.88 -8.96 4.04
N VAL A 82 -23.41 -7.87 4.60
CA VAL A 82 -23.42 -7.68 6.05
C VAL A 82 -24.15 -8.80 6.79
N ALA A 83 -25.18 -9.37 6.16
CA ALA A 83 -25.94 -10.50 6.70
C ALA A 83 -25.08 -11.77 6.93
N ASP A 84 -24.02 -11.96 6.15
CA ASP A 84 -23.18 -13.17 6.18
C ASP A 84 -21.97 -13.03 7.11
N VAL A 85 -21.68 -11.82 7.61
CA VAL A 85 -20.52 -11.58 8.45
C VAL A 85 -20.77 -12.09 9.87
N THR A 86 -20.13 -13.21 10.21
CA THR A 86 -20.26 -13.85 11.53
C THR A 86 -19.42 -13.20 12.62
N ASP A 87 -18.43 -12.37 12.23
CA ASP A 87 -17.54 -11.69 13.18
C ASP A 87 -18.21 -10.44 13.76
N LYS A 88 -18.81 -10.63 14.94
CA LYS A 88 -19.54 -9.62 15.71
C LYS A 88 -18.63 -8.63 16.43
N THR A 89 -17.34 -8.92 16.53
CA THR A 89 -16.42 -8.16 17.38
C THR A 89 -15.95 -6.86 16.72
N GLY A 90 -16.00 -6.76 15.39
CA GLY A 90 -15.57 -5.55 14.67
C GLY A 90 -14.09 -5.22 14.79
N GLN A 91 -13.34 -5.99 15.59
CA GLN A 91 -11.96 -5.72 15.93
C GLN A 91 -11.07 -6.24 14.82
N TRP A 92 -10.64 -5.33 13.96
CA TRP A 92 -9.52 -5.58 13.06
C TRP A 92 -8.25 -5.68 13.91
N SER A 93 -7.83 -6.90 14.26
CA SER A 93 -6.58 -7.12 14.96
C SER A 93 -5.42 -6.78 14.03
N MET A 94 -4.92 -5.55 14.14
CA MET A 94 -3.70 -5.13 13.45
C MET A 94 -2.51 -5.79 14.16
N PRO A 95 -1.74 -6.67 13.50
CA PRO A 95 -0.52 -7.20 14.11
C PRO A 95 0.45 -6.05 14.37
N VAL A 96 1.20 -6.11 15.48
CA VAL A 96 2.18 -5.08 15.89
C VAL A 96 3.15 -4.72 14.75
N LEU A 97 3.48 -5.69 13.90
CA LEU A 97 4.35 -5.52 12.73
C LEU A 97 3.75 -4.63 11.62
N ALA A 98 2.43 -4.40 11.61
CA ALA A 98 1.79 -3.53 10.62
C ALA A 98 2.30 -2.08 10.71
N GLY A 99 2.70 -1.62 11.91
CA GLY A 99 3.31 -0.30 12.10
C GLY A 99 4.72 -0.18 11.53
N LEU A 100 5.41 -1.30 11.26
CA LEU A 100 6.75 -1.33 10.66
C LEU A 100 6.68 -1.47 9.12
N ALA A 101 5.49 -1.68 8.56
CA ALA A 101 5.31 -1.84 7.13
C ALA A 101 5.51 -0.49 6.41
N SER A 102 5.93 -0.57 5.14
CA SER A 102 5.94 0.62 4.28
C SER A 102 4.53 1.24 4.23
N PRO A 103 4.41 2.58 4.26
CA PRO A 103 3.12 3.25 4.24
C PRO A 103 2.27 2.76 3.07
N ARG A 104 0.99 2.50 3.34
CA ARG A 104 -0.01 2.13 2.33
C ARG A 104 -0.71 3.38 1.80
N PRO A 105 -1.14 3.39 0.52
CA PRO A 105 -1.87 4.53 -0.02
C PRO A 105 -3.22 4.71 0.68
N VAL A 106 -3.66 5.96 0.77
CA VAL A 106 -4.97 6.31 1.35
C VAL A 106 -6.11 5.84 0.45
N ARG A 107 -5.87 5.82 -0.87
CA ARG A 107 -6.83 5.35 -1.86
C ARG A 107 -6.22 4.27 -2.74
N LEU A 108 -6.81 3.08 -2.72
CA LEU A 108 -6.57 2.05 -3.72
C LEU A 108 -7.51 2.25 -4.92
N LEU A 109 -7.04 1.90 -6.10
CA LEU A 109 -7.88 1.81 -7.30
C LEU A 109 -8.59 0.45 -7.30
N ASP A 110 -9.87 0.42 -7.68
CA ASP A 110 -10.65 -0.81 -7.78
C ASP A 110 -10.01 -1.83 -8.73
N ARG A 111 -9.34 -1.32 -9.78
CA ARG A 111 -8.53 -2.10 -10.71
C ARG A 111 -7.21 -1.39 -10.93
N PRO A 112 -6.07 -2.12 -10.86
CA PRO A 112 -4.78 -1.56 -11.21
C PRO A 112 -4.80 -1.03 -12.63
N GLU A 113 -4.37 0.21 -12.83
CA GLU A 113 -4.34 0.83 -14.16
C GLU A 113 -2.97 0.63 -14.81
N PRO A 114 -2.88 0.10 -16.04
CA PRO A 114 -1.60 -0.11 -16.70
C PRO A 114 -0.92 1.21 -16.99
N VAL A 115 0.38 1.26 -16.77
CA VAL A 115 1.22 2.45 -17.00
C VAL A 115 2.43 2.08 -17.83
N LYS A 116 2.83 2.95 -18.76
CA LYS A 116 4.11 2.80 -19.45
C LYS A 116 5.16 3.57 -18.66
N VAL A 117 6.31 2.96 -18.42
CA VAL A 117 7.38 3.61 -17.67
C VAL A 117 8.64 3.73 -18.50
N VAL A 118 9.44 4.74 -18.19
CA VAL A 118 10.81 4.88 -18.67
C VAL A 118 11.71 4.81 -17.45
N ALA A 119 12.44 3.71 -17.31
CA ALA A 119 13.43 3.50 -16.26
C ALA A 119 14.84 3.52 -16.85
N MET A 120 15.79 4.10 -16.11
CA MET A 120 17.19 4.18 -16.56
C MET A 120 17.88 2.81 -16.52
N MET A 121 17.42 1.93 -15.64
CA MET A 121 17.88 0.55 -15.48
C MET A 121 16.69 -0.34 -15.11
N PRO A 122 16.76 -1.66 -15.40
CA PRO A 122 15.66 -2.59 -15.15
C PRO A 122 15.12 -2.52 -13.71
N ASP A 123 16.00 -2.47 -12.71
CA ASP A 123 15.63 -2.49 -11.28
C ASP A 123 15.51 -1.11 -10.62
N HIS A 124 15.84 -0.06 -11.36
CA HIS A 124 15.68 1.30 -10.86
C HIS A 124 14.21 1.72 -10.90
N PRO A 125 13.79 2.58 -9.96
CA PRO A 125 12.50 3.24 -10.06
C PRO A 125 12.40 4.02 -11.38
N PRO A 126 11.19 4.16 -11.93
CA PRO A 126 10.99 4.85 -13.20
C PRO A 126 11.29 6.34 -13.06
N ALA A 127 11.94 6.92 -14.08
CA ALA A 127 12.22 8.35 -14.19
C ALA A 127 11.02 9.12 -14.78
N MET A 128 10.26 8.47 -15.65
CA MET A 128 9.04 9.03 -16.25
C MET A 128 7.97 7.95 -16.35
N ILE A 129 6.72 8.35 -16.15
CA ILE A 129 5.56 7.48 -16.27
C ILE A 129 4.56 8.09 -17.24
N ARG A 130 3.93 7.28 -18.09
CA ARG A 130 2.87 7.70 -18.99
C ARG A 130 1.56 7.02 -18.59
N TRP A 131 0.66 7.81 -18.03
CA TRP A 131 -0.59 7.36 -17.43
C TRP A 131 -1.75 8.27 -17.84
N ARG A 132 -2.89 7.68 -18.23
CA ARG A 132 -4.08 8.40 -18.72
C ARG A 132 -3.76 9.45 -19.80
N HIS A 133 -2.88 9.08 -20.73
CA HIS A 133 -2.38 9.93 -21.83
C HIS A 133 -1.49 11.12 -21.43
N TYR A 134 -1.19 11.30 -20.14
CA TYR A 134 -0.23 12.30 -19.65
C TYR A 134 1.12 11.66 -19.32
N ASN A 135 2.20 12.40 -19.60
CA ASN A 135 3.54 12.04 -19.16
C ASN A 135 3.82 12.77 -17.84
N TRP A 136 4.28 12.05 -16.84
CA TRP A 136 4.63 12.58 -15.54
C TRP A 136 6.09 12.30 -15.25
N THR A 137 6.83 13.33 -14.89
CA THR A 137 8.22 13.21 -14.43
C THR A 137 8.23 12.78 -12.97
N VAL A 138 9.02 11.74 -12.64
CA VAL A 138 9.21 11.28 -11.26
C VAL A 138 10.36 12.07 -10.64
N LEU A 139 10.07 12.77 -9.54
CA LEU A 139 11.06 13.54 -8.79
C LEU A 139 11.74 12.69 -7.70
N ARG A 140 10.97 11.82 -7.04
CA ARG A 140 11.46 10.93 -5.98
C ARG A 140 10.80 9.58 -6.08
N ALA A 141 11.53 8.55 -5.70
CA ALA A 141 10.98 7.21 -5.57
C ALA A 141 11.55 6.53 -4.32
N THR A 142 10.70 5.76 -3.65
CA THR A 142 11.06 4.89 -2.52
C THR A 142 10.62 3.46 -2.83
N GLY A 143 11.49 2.48 -2.59
CA GLY A 143 11.25 1.07 -2.88
C GLY A 143 12.50 0.40 -3.47
N PRO A 144 12.39 -0.83 -4.01
CA PRO A 144 11.16 -1.62 -4.12
C PRO A 144 10.77 -2.32 -2.80
N GLU A 145 9.48 -2.32 -2.46
CA GLU A 145 8.92 -3.33 -1.57
C GLU A 145 8.57 -4.57 -2.40
N ARG A 146 9.40 -5.61 -2.30
CA ARG A 146 9.25 -6.84 -3.06
C ARG A 146 8.34 -7.83 -2.34
N VAL A 147 7.26 -8.24 -3.01
CA VAL A 147 6.34 -9.27 -2.56
C VAL A 147 6.41 -10.44 -3.53
N GLY A 148 6.98 -11.55 -3.05
CA GLY A 148 7.15 -12.77 -3.84
C GLY A 148 5.87 -13.61 -3.96
N PRO A 149 5.91 -14.66 -4.80
CA PRO A 149 4.91 -15.73 -4.77
C PRO A 149 4.98 -16.56 -3.48
N ARG A 150 4.10 -17.56 -3.36
CA ARG A 150 4.07 -18.53 -2.26
C ARG A 150 5.40 -19.29 -2.20
N TRP A 151 6.31 -18.85 -1.33
CA TRP A 151 7.60 -19.54 -1.19
C TRP A 151 7.46 -20.96 -0.61
N TRP A 152 6.40 -21.21 0.16
CA TRP A 152 6.08 -22.51 0.75
C TRP A 152 5.29 -23.45 -0.15
N ASP A 153 4.79 -22.99 -1.30
CA ASP A 153 4.00 -23.81 -2.22
C ASP A 153 4.62 -23.77 -3.63
N PRO A 154 5.58 -24.66 -3.92
CA PRO A 154 6.30 -24.66 -5.19
C PRO A 154 5.42 -25.06 -6.38
N ASN A 155 4.23 -25.64 -6.15
CA ASN A 155 3.31 -26.06 -7.21
C ASN A 155 2.36 -24.93 -7.64
N ARG A 156 2.33 -23.81 -6.90
CA ARG A 156 1.51 -22.63 -7.20
C ARG A 156 2.41 -21.50 -7.72
N THR A 157 2.74 -21.59 -9.00
CA THR A 157 3.44 -20.54 -9.78
C THR A 157 2.45 -19.60 -10.48
N ASP A 158 1.22 -19.49 -9.96
CA ASP A 158 0.15 -18.68 -10.55
C ASP A 158 0.38 -17.17 -10.40
N ARG A 159 1.40 -16.76 -9.63
CA ARG A 159 1.71 -15.35 -9.37
C ARG A 159 3.17 -15.04 -9.58
N LEU A 160 3.41 -13.93 -10.25
CA LEU A 160 4.74 -13.33 -10.39
C LEU A 160 5.12 -12.55 -9.14
N SER A 161 6.42 -12.29 -8.99
CA SER A 161 6.90 -11.33 -7.99
C SER A 161 6.39 -9.93 -8.32
N ARG A 162 6.03 -9.16 -7.30
CA ARG A 162 5.57 -7.78 -7.40
C ARG A 162 6.52 -6.86 -6.67
N ASP A 163 7.00 -5.81 -7.33
CA ASP A 163 7.80 -4.76 -6.72
C ASP A 163 6.97 -3.47 -6.63
N TYR A 164 6.67 -3.03 -5.41
CA TYR A 164 5.94 -1.80 -5.17
C TYR A 164 6.89 -0.62 -4.98
N TYR A 165 6.58 0.49 -5.65
CA TYR A 165 7.31 1.73 -5.57
C TYR A 165 6.36 2.86 -5.15
N ARG A 166 6.79 3.70 -4.22
CA ARG A 166 6.13 4.97 -3.94
C ARG A 166 6.87 6.06 -4.70
N VAL A 167 6.20 6.70 -5.64
CA VAL A 167 6.79 7.76 -6.47
C VAL A 167 6.12 9.09 -6.20
N GLU A 168 6.90 10.15 -6.17
CA GLU A 168 6.45 11.54 -6.12
C GLU A 168 6.68 12.15 -7.50
N VAL A 169 5.63 12.65 -8.14
CA VAL A 169 5.70 13.30 -9.45
C VAL A 169 5.82 14.82 -9.33
N GLU A 170 6.13 15.49 -10.44
CA GLU A 170 6.35 16.95 -10.49
C GLU A 170 5.20 17.81 -9.94
N ASP A 171 3.95 17.35 -10.04
CA ASP A 171 2.75 18.01 -9.52
C ASP A 171 2.54 17.79 -8.01
N GLY A 172 3.53 17.22 -7.31
CA GLY A 172 3.50 16.91 -5.88
C GLY A 172 2.70 15.66 -5.50
N ARG A 173 1.97 15.06 -6.45
CA ARG A 173 1.20 13.83 -6.24
C ARG A 173 2.09 12.65 -5.89
N ARG A 174 1.63 11.82 -4.98
CA ARG A 174 2.31 10.58 -4.59
C ARG A 174 1.52 9.37 -5.06
N LEU A 175 2.13 8.61 -5.97
CA LEU A 175 1.52 7.44 -6.61
C LEU A 175 2.15 6.15 -6.08
N TRP A 176 1.34 5.11 -6.04
CA TRP A 176 1.78 3.76 -5.70
C TRP A 176 1.82 2.89 -6.95
N LEU A 177 3.04 2.63 -7.41
CA LEU A 177 3.32 1.83 -8.60
C LEU A 177 3.63 0.40 -8.22
N CYS A 178 3.29 -0.53 -9.09
CA CYS A 178 3.63 -1.93 -8.99
C CYS A 178 4.26 -2.37 -10.31
N ARG A 179 5.42 -3.03 -10.22
CA ARG A 179 6.04 -3.80 -11.28
C ARG A 179 5.72 -5.27 -11.03
N GLU A 180 4.99 -5.89 -11.94
CA GLU A 180 4.77 -7.34 -11.93
C GLU A 180 5.78 -8.01 -12.85
N GLY A 181 6.42 -9.08 -12.36
CA GLY A 181 7.46 -9.81 -13.07
C GLY A 181 8.88 -9.29 -12.80
N LEU A 182 9.85 -10.18 -12.86
CA LEU A 182 11.28 -9.86 -12.75
C LEU A 182 12.03 -10.31 -14.02
N VAL A 183 12.80 -9.39 -14.60
CA VAL A 183 13.65 -9.69 -15.76
C VAL A 183 14.67 -10.79 -15.42
N GLU A 184 15.20 -10.78 -14.19
CA GLU A 184 16.14 -11.79 -13.69
C GLU A 184 15.57 -13.22 -13.70
N ARG A 185 14.23 -13.35 -13.65
CA ARG A 185 13.52 -14.64 -13.71
C ARG A 185 13.04 -15.01 -15.11
N GLY A 186 13.26 -14.13 -16.10
CA GLY A 186 12.75 -14.29 -17.46
C GLY A 186 11.25 -13.97 -17.60
N ASP A 187 10.67 -13.28 -16.61
CA ASP A 187 9.25 -12.91 -16.64
C ASP A 187 9.00 -11.72 -17.58
N GLU A 188 7.81 -11.65 -18.18
CA GLU A 188 7.34 -10.43 -18.83
C GLU A 188 7.03 -9.36 -17.78
N VAL A 189 7.59 -8.16 -17.97
CA VAL A 189 7.46 -7.07 -17.00
C VAL A 189 6.31 -6.15 -17.39
N SER A 190 5.34 -6.01 -16.48
CA SER A 190 4.22 -5.08 -16.62
C SER A 190 4.16 -4.10 -15.46
N TRP A 191 3.78 -2.86 -15.74
CA TRP A 191 3.69 -1.80 -14.73
C TRP A 191 2.25 -1.33 -14.56
N PHE A 192 1.88 -1.11 -13.31
CA PHE A 192 0.54 -0.67 -12.94
C PHE A 192 0.59 0.41 -11.85
N ILE A 193 -0.44 1.24 -11.81
CA ILE A 193 -0.73 2.11 -10.67
C ILE A 193 -1.82 1.43 -9.85
N TYR A 194 -1.55 1.22 -8.56
CA TYR A 194 -2.46 0.58 -7.61
C TYR A 194 -3.17 1.57 -6.70
N GLY A 195 -2.59 2.74 -6.45
CA GLY A 195 -3.18 3.69 -5.52
C GLY A 195 -2.50 5.04 -5.47
N LEU A 196 -3.08 5.92 -4.66
CA LEU A 196 -2.66 7.30 -4.45
C LEU A 196 -2.53 7.58 -2.95
N PHE A 197 -1.45 8.26 -2.56
CA PHE A 197 -1.22 8.69 -1.19
C PHE A 197 -1.81 10.07 -0.91
N SER A 198 -1.71 10.99 -1.88
CA SER A 198 -2.40 12.28 -2.07
C SER A 198 -1.68 13.08 -3.15
#